data_AF-A0A3D2JMZ0-F1
#
_entry.id   AF-A0A3D2JMZ0-F1
#
_cell.length_a   1.000
_cell.length_b   1.000
_cell.length_c   1.000
_cell.angle_alpha   90.00
_cell.angle_beta   90.00
_cell.angle_gamma   90.00
#
_symmetry.space_group_name_H-M   'P 1'
#
loop_
_entity.id
_entity.type
_entity.pdbx_description
1 polymer ?
#
loop_
_entity_poly.entity_id
_entity_poly.type
_entity_poly.pdbx_seq_one_letter_code
_entity_poly.pdbx_strand_id
1 'polypeptide(L)'
;MVFMSIVVALLAAIVAWAVDHSDLVSAFRLMIKNPLLIGAFFIAYTAAFGLRSEAWRQLLPGLDRMTAFSALQTSLFANHVLPVKAGEIVRPYISASRGLTATRSIST
;
A
#
# COMPACT_ATOMS: atom_id res chain seq x y z
N MET A 1 0.82 12.32 17.42
CA MET A 1 1.97 11.50 16.98
C MET A 1 2.56 10.68 18.13
N VAL A 2 2.97 11.30 19.24
CA VAL A 2 3.56 10.60 20.41
C VAL A 2 2.71 9.42 20.95
N PHE A 3 1.40 9.63 21.15
CA PHE A 3 0.49 8.56 21.62
C PHE A 3 0.50 7.31 20.74
N MET A 4 0.58 7.50 19.42
CA MET A 4 0.52 6.40 18.47
C MET A 4 1.84 5.69 18.30
N SER A 5 2.95 6.42 18.39
CA SER A 5 4.28 5.82 18.51
C SER A 5 4.38 4.96 19.77
N ILE A 6 3.78 5.40 20.89
CA ILE A 6 3.70 4.61 22.12
C ILE A 6 2.84 3.36 21.93
N VAL A 7 1.67 3.47 21.29
CA VAL A 7 0.81 2.31 20.98
C VAL A 7 1.53 1.32 20.08
N VAL A 8 2.18 1.78 19.01
CA VAL A 8 2.96 0.91 18.10
C VAL A 8 4.13 0.25 18.83
N ALA A 9 4.86 0.97 19.68
CA ALA A 9 5.95 0.42 20.47
C ALA A 9 5.46 -0.63 21.48
N LEU A 10 4.33 -0.38 22.14
CA LEU A 10 3.69 -1.35 23.04
C LEU A 10 3.22 -2.60 22.29
N LEU A 11 2.58 -2.44 21.13
CA LEU A 11 2.18 -3.57 20.29
C LEU A 11 3.40 -4.37 19.83
N ALA A 12 4.47 -3.69 19.38
CA ALA A 12 5.70 -4.35 18.99
C ALA A 12 6.36 -5.11 20.17
N ALA A 13 6.35 -4.52 21.38
CA ALA A 13 6.87 -5.18 22.58
C ALA A 13 6.03 -6.40 22.99
N ILE A 14 4.69 -6.29 22.91
CA ILE A 14 3.77 -7.41 23.18
C ILE A 14 3.99 -8.52 22.16
N VAL A 15 4.10 -8.18 20.86
CA VAL A 15 4.38 -9.16 19.81
C VAL A 15 5.75 -9.81 20.02
N ALA A 16 6.78 -9.03 20.35
CA ALA A 16 8.10 -9.58 20.63
C ALA A 16 8.12 -10.50 21.86
N TRP A 17 7.28 -10.23 22.86
CA TRP A 17 7.16 -11.06 24.05
C TRP A 17 6.28 -12.31 23.83
N ALA A 18 5.19 -12.17 23.08
CA ALA A 18 4.19 -13.22 22.91
C ALA A 18 4.51 -14.20 21.76
N VAL A 19 5.31 -13.76 20.78
CA VAL A 19 5.64 -14.59 19.62
C VAL A 19 6.88 -15.42 19.90
N ASP A 20 6.77 -16.72 19.68
CA ASP A 20 7.93 -17.61 19.70
C ASP A 20 8.88 -17.22 18.55
N HIS A 21 10.07 -16.76 18.90
CA HIS A 21 11.08 -16.35 17.93
C HIS A 21 11.53 -17.51 17.02
N SER A 22 11.44 -18.76 17.49
CA SER A 22 11.78 -19.93 16.69
C SER A 22 10.77 -20.18 15.57
N ASP A 23 9.49 -19.87 15.79
CA ASP A 23 8.43 -19.93 14.78
C ASP A 23 8.64 -18.84 13.72
N LEU A 24 9.00 -17.62 14.13
CA LEU A 24 9.35 -16.54 13.19
C LEU A 24 10.53 -16.93 12.30
N VAL A 25 11.61 -17.43 12.88
CA VAL A 25 12.79 -17.89 12.12
C VAL A 25 12.41 -19.02 11.16
N SER A 26 11.55 -19.94 11.60
CA SER A 26 11.06 -21.04 10.77
C SER A 26 10.22 -20.54 9.60
N ALA A 27 9.33 -19.58 9.82
CA ALA A 27 8.53 -18.94 8.77
C ALA A 27 9.41 -18.23 7.74
N PHE A 28 10.40 -17.44 8.17
CA PHE A 28 11.36 -16.79 7.27
C PHE A 28 12.17 -17.81 6.47
N ARG A 29 12.63 -18.90 7.12
CA ARG A 29 13.34 -19.97 6.43
C ARG A 29 12.46 -20.66 5.38
N LEU A 30 11.18 -20.88 5.70
CA LEU A 30 10.22 -21.48 4.78
C LEU A 30 9.96 -20.56 3.58
N MET A 31 9.87 -19.25 3.82
CA MET A 31 9.75 -18.23 2.78
C MET A 31 10.93 -18.28 1.80
N ILE A 32 12.17 -18.30 2.31
CA ILE A 32 13.39 -18.35 1.49
C ILE A 32 13.50 -19.65 0.70
N LYS A 33 13.07 -20.78 1.30
CA LYS A 33 13.07 -22.09 0.63
C LYS A 33 12.03 -22.21 -0.48
N ASN A 34 11.03 -21.33 -0.53
CA ASN A 34 9.95 -21.38 -1.52
C ASN A 34 9.89 -20.10 -2.38
N PRO A 35 10.95 -19.78 -3.16
CA PRO A 35 11.03 -18.54 -3.92
C PRO A 35 9.91 -18.41 -4.97
N LEU A 36 9.41 -19.52 -5.50
CA LEU A 36 8.30 -19.53 -6.46
C LEU A 36 7.00 -19.02 -5.84
N LEU A 37 6.70 -19.39 -4.60
CA LEU A 37 5.50 -18.90 -3.91
C LEU A 37 5.58 -17.39 -3.64
N ILE A 38 6.77 -16.89 -3.32
CA ILE A 38 7.02 -15.46 -3.13
C ILE A 38 6.94 -14.69 -4.44
N GLY A 39 7.50 -15.26 -5.52
CA GLY A 39 7.32 -14.72 -6.87
C GLY A 39 5.85 -14.65 -7.29
N ALA A 40 5.10 -15.74 -7.08
CA ALA A 40 3.67 -15.80 -7.38
C ALA A 40 2.88 -14.78 -6.55
N PHE A 41 3.16 -14.67 -5.26
CA PHE A 41 2.55 -13.66 -4.39
C PHE A 41 2.84 -12.25 -4.90
N PHE A 42 4.10 -11.93 -5.19
CA PHE A 42 4.49 -10.61 -5.67
C PHE A 42 3.80 -10.27 -6.99
N ILE A 43 3.83 -11.19 -7.97
CA ILE A 43 3.18 -11.01 -9.27
C ILE A 43 1.67 -10.81 -9.09
N ALA A 44 0.99 -11.68 -8.35
CA ALA A 44 -0.44 -11.59 -8.14
C ALA A 44 -0.84 -10.29 -7.43
N TYR A 45 -0.07 -9.91 -6.41
CA TYR A 45 -0.31 -8.68 -5.66
C TYR A 45 -0.09 -7.45 -6.54
N THR A 46 1.03 -7.37 -7.26
CA THR A 46 1.30 -6.27 -8.21
C THR A 46 0.25 -6.21 -9.32
N ALA A 47 -0.17 -7.36 -9.86
CA ALA A 47 -1.20 -7.44 -10.89
C ALA A 47 -2.55 -6.91 -10.36
N ALA A 48 -2.92 -7.21 -9.12
CA ALA A 48 -4.13 -6.67 -8.51
C ALA A 48 -4.13 -5.13 -8.47
N PHE A 49 -2.98 -4.50 -8.16
CA PHE A 49 -2.85 -3.04 -8.22
C PHE A 49 -2.81 -2.51 -9.66
N GLY A 50 -2.22 -3.27 -10.60
CA GLY A 50 -2.28 -2.97 -12.02
C GLY A 50 -3.72 -2.91 -12.53
N LEU A 51 -4.53 -3.91 -12.22
CA LEU A 51 -5.95 -3.96 -12.57
C LEU A 51 -6.74 -2.81 -11.94
N ARG A 52 -6.51 -2.49 -10.66
CA ARG A 52 -7.11 -1.31 -10.01
C ARG A 52 -6.71 0.00 -10.69
N SER A 53 -5.46 0.12 -11.14
CA SER A 53 -5.01 1.31 -11.86
C SER A 53 -5.74 1.49 -13.18
N GLU A 54 -5.99 0.39 -13.91
CA GLU A 54 -6.73 0.44 -15.17
C GLU A 54 -8.22 0.77 -14.95
N ALA A 55 -8.85 0.16 -13.95
CA ALA A 55 -10.22 0.50 -13.56
C ALA A 55 -10.36 1.98 -13.19
N TRP A 56 -9.39 2.53 -12.45
CA TRP A 56 -9.41 3.93 -12.06
C TRP A 56 -9.21 4.89 -13.24
N ARG A 57 -8.40 4.52 -14.24
CA ARG A 57 -8.24 5.29 -15.48
C ARG A 57 -9.50 5.36 -16.31
N GLN A 58 -10.33 4.32 -16.29
CA GLN A 58 -11.62 4.35 -16.98
C GLN A 58 -12.56 5.41 -16.39
N LEU A 59 -12.44 5.69 -15.08
CA LEU A 59 -13.19 6.75 -14.39
C LEU A 59 -12.57 8.14 -14.57
N LEU A 60 -11.28 8.21 -14.88
CA LEU A 60 -10.53 9.46 -15.09
C LEU A 60 -9.85 9.50 -16.48
N PRO A 61 -10.62 9.78 -17.55
CA PRO A 61 -10.06 9.91 -18.89
C PRO A 61 -8.99 11.01 -18.91
N GLY A 62 -7.77 10.64 -19.29
CA GLY A 62 -6.59 11.53 -19.31
C GLY A 62 -5.51 11.18 -18.28
N LEU A 63 -5.79 10.28 -17.33
CA LEU A 63 -4.77 9.80 -16.39
C LEU A 63 -3.88 8.72 -17.04
N ASP A 64 -2.57 8.99 -17.06
CA ASP A 64 -1.56 8.04 -17.52
C ASP A 64 -1.51 6.77 -16.62
N ARG A 65 -1.14 5.63 -17.22
CA ARG A 65 -1.07 4.34 -16.52
C ARG A 65 -0.04 4.32 -15.40
N MET A 66 1.17 4.80 -15.66
CA MET A 66 2.22 4.81 -14.64
C MET A 66 1.86 5.76 -13.51
N THR A 67 1.22 6.88 -13.83
CA THR A 67 0.71 7.83 -12.84
C THR A 67 -0.37 7.21 -11.96
N ALA A 68 -1.37 6.55 -12.55
CA ALA A 68 -2.44 5.88 -11.83
C ALA A 68 -1.91 4.79 -10.89
N PHE A 69 -1.01 3.94 -11.40
CA PHE A 69 -0.38 2.88 -10.62
C PHE A 69 0.48 3.45 -9.47
N SER A 70 1.31 4.46 -9.76
CA SER A 70 2.16 5.09 -8.75
C SER A 70 1.34 5.76 -7.65
N ALA A 71 0.25 6.44 -8.01
CA ALA A 71 -0.65 7.05 -7.03
C ALA A 71 -1.29 6.01 -6.11
N LEU A 72 -1.70 4.85 -6.63
CA LEU A 72 -2.22 3.76 -5.79
C LEU A 72 -1.17 3.17 -4.85
N GLN A 73 0.07 3.00 -5.31
CA GLN A 73 1.17 2.52 -4.46
C GLN A 73 1.54 3.54 -3.38
N THR A 74 1.61 4.83 -3.73
CA THR A 74 1.85 5.91 -2.77
C THR A 74 0.71 6.02 -1.76
N SER A 75 -0.54 5.87 -2.20
CA SER A 75 -1.70 5.85 -1.30
C SER A 75 -1.71 4.65 -0.36
N LEU A 76 -1.30 3.46 -0.85
CA LEU A 76 -1.13 2.28 -0.02
C LEU A 76 -0.08 2.54 1.06
N PHE A 77 1.08 3.06 0.68
CA PHE A 77 2.15 3.40 1.63
C PHE A 77 1.69 4.44 2.65
N ALA A 78 1.03 5.52 2.18
CA ALA A 78 0.49 6.56 3.04
C ALA A 78 -0.52 6.01 4.04
N ASN A 79 -1.37 5.07 3.66
CA ASN A 79 -2.32 4.42 4.57
C ASN A 79 -1.66 3.54 5.64
N HIS A 80 -0.43 3.07 5.44
CA HIS A 80 0.29 2.25 6.42
C HIS A 80 1.21 3.08 7.32
N VAL A 81 1.77 4.18 6.80
CA VAL A 81 2.66 5.06 7.56
C VAL A 81 1.88 6.10 8.35
N LEU A 82 0.80 6.62 7.78
CA LEU A 82 -0.01 7.63 8.41
C LEU A 82 -1.22 6.99 9.09
N PRO A 83 -1.58 7.46 10.28
CA PRO A 83 -2.70 6.94 11.04
C PRO A 83 -4.07 7.42 10.55
N VAL A 84 -4.06 8.31 9.55
CA VAL A 84 -5.23 8.81 8.85
C VAL A 84 -5.28 8.05 7.53
N LYS A 85 -6.48 7.88 6.95
CA LYS A 85 -6.70 7.31 5.62
C LYS A 85 -6.17 8.22 4.50
N ALA A 86 -4.88 8.56 4.59
CA ALA A 86 -4.18 9.56 3.80
C ALA A 86 -4.10 9.17 2.33
N GLY A 87 -4.26 7.89 2.02
CA GLY A 87 -4.39 7.41 0.65
C GLY A 87 -5.57 8.01 -0.11
N GLU A 88 -6.64 8.43 0.58
CA GLU A 88 -7.77 9.14 -0.03
C GLU A 88 -7.44 10.59 -0.39
N ILE A 89 -6.44 11.18 0.26
CA ILE A 89 -5.97 12.54 -0.03
C ILE A 89 -4.92 12.51 -1.15
N VAL A 90 -4.03 11.50 -1.10
CA VAL A 90 -2.92 11.34 -2.04
C VAL A 90 -3.41 11.10 -3.49
N ARG A 91 -4.48 10.33 -3.69
CA ARG A 91 -5.03 10.03 -5.03
C ARG A 91 -5.52 11.28 -5.78
N PRO A 92 -6.41 12.11 -5.22
CA PRO A 92 -6.81 13.38 -5.83
C PRO A 92 -5.64 14.34 -6.03
N TYR A 93 -4.71 14.41 -5.06
CA TYR A 93 -3.56 15.29 -5.14
C TYR A 93 -2.63 14.95 -6.31
N ILE A 94 -2.29 13.68 -6.48
CA ILE A 94 -1.44 13.23 -7.60
C ILE A 94 -2.16 13.41 -8.94
N SER A 95 -3.47 13.17 -8.99
CA SER A 95 -4.29 13.39 -10.20
C SER A 95 -4.32 14.87 -10.60
N ALA A 96 -4.51 15.77 -9.63
CA ALA A 96 -4.55 17.22 -9.85
C ALA A 96 -3.19 17.79 -10.26
N SER A 97 -2.09 17.32 -9.65
CA SER A 97 -0.73 17.75 -10.03
C SER A 97 -0.32 17.33 -11.45
N ARG A 98 -1.10 16.46 -12.09
CA ARG A 98 -0.91 16.00 -13.47
C ARG A 98 -1.90 16.63 -14.45
N GLY A 99 -2.58 17.71 -14.04
CA GLY A 99 -3.42 18.54 -14.91
C GLY A 99 -4.90 18.16 -14.96
N LEU A 100 -5.34 17.19 -14.16
CA LEU A 100 -6.78 16.92 -14.01
C LEU A 100 -7.44 17.98 -13.12
N THR A 101 -8.59 18.47 -13.53
CA THR A 101 -9.37 19.45 -12.75
C THR A 101 -9.71 18.89 -11.38
N ALA A 102 -9.65 19.74 -10.34
CA ALA A 102 -9.95 19.35 -8.95
C ALA A 102 -11.28 18.58 -8.81
N THR A 103 -12.33 18.99 -9.53
CA THR A 103 -13.65 18.34 -9.55
C THR A 103 -13.63 16.92 -10.10
N ARG A 104 -12.77 16.63 -11.08
CA ARG A 104 -12.55 15.24 -11.56
C ARG A 104 -11.67 14.47 -10.58
N SER A 105 -10.64 15.11 -10.03
CA SER A 105 -9.71 14.45 -9.11
C SER A 105 -10.36 13.96 -7.80
N ILE A 106 -11.51 14.50 -7.41
CA ILE A 106 -12.28 14.05 -6.23
C ILE A 106 -13.37 13.00 -6.55
N SER A 107 -13.65 12.71 -7.82
CA SER A 107 -14.66 11.71 -8.21
C SER A 107 -14.12 10.27 -8.16
N THR A 108 -13.22 10.01 -7.20
CA THR A 108 -12.35 8.83 -7.13
C THR A 108 -12.70 7.93 -5.97
#